data_AF-A0A3M1YXK0-F1
#
_entry.id   AF-A0A3M1YXK0-F1
#
_cell.length_a   1.000
_cell.length_b   1.000
_cell.length_c   1.000
_cell.angle_alpha   90.00
_cell.angle_beta   90.00
_cell.angle_gamma   90.00
#
_symmetry.space_group_name_H-M   'P 1'
#
loop_
_entity.id
_entity.type
_entity.pdbx_description
1 polymer ?
#
loop_
_entity_poly.entity_id
_entity_poly.type
_entity_poly.pdbx_seq_one_letter_code
_entity_poly.pdbx_strand_id
1 'polypeptide(L)'
;MPVNANAKQDDRNLEPDPALIAAWRRLIDYDKKSTNEKKSYQQYRQWVIILSFMTTAIAVFSTFIEVPWLRDLLRLILVLLPIAGVAIMNYAAEYATNVDWIEYRVNSEKLRSQITLYRLGMGEYLGKTPYERRELLLEKVREADAYIAERGISSPYLQTTDDNILEKINAVSRTGDNGLRPLTLDDYLKH
;
A
#
# COMPACT_ATOMS: atom_id res chain seq x y z
N MET A 1 12.72 -36.11 28.38
CA MET A 1 12.08 -34.89 28.89
C MET A 1 10.65 -34.88 28.36
N PRO A 2 9.60 -34.95 29.21
CA PRO A 2 8.23 -34.94 28.73
C PRO A 2 7.87 -33.55 28.20
N VAL A 3 7.43 -33.50 26.95
CA VAL A 3 6.88 -32.31 26.29
C VAL A 3 5.57 -31.97 27.00
N ASN A 4 5.57 -30.84 27.71
CA ASN A 4 4.44 -30.37 28.49
C ASN A 4 3.30 -29.96 27.54
N ALA A 5 2.29 -30.82 27.42
CA ALA A 5 1.14 -30.64 26.54
C ALA A 5 0.17 -29.51 26.95
N ASN A 6 0.47 -28.78 28.05
CA ASN A 6 -0.36 -27.71 28.57
C ASN A 6 -0.11 -26.32 27.95
N ALA A 7 0.85 -26.16 27.02
CA ALA A 7 1.14 -24.86 26.41
C ALA A 7 0.13 -24.42 25.32
N LYS A 8 -0.82 -25.27 24.94
CA LYS A 8 -1.76 -24.99 23.83
C LYS A 8 -3.11 -24.40 24.24
N GLN A 9 -3.35 -24.15 25.53
CA GLN A 9 -4.72 -23.94 26.04
C GLN A 9 -4.99 -22.60 26.75
N ASP A 10 -4.20 -21.55 26.47
CA ASP A 10 -4.48 -20.19 27.00
C ASP A 10 -4.31 -19.05 25.96
N ASP A 11 -4.49 -19.34 24.67
CA ASP A 11 -4.34 -18.35 23.58
C ASP A 11 -5.65 -17.59 23.24
N ARG A 12 -6.73 -17.85 23.99
CA ARG A 12 -8.07 -17.28 23.74
C ARG A 12 -8.42 -16.07 24.61
N ASN A 13 -7.63 -15.79 25.65
CA ASN A 13 -7.88 -14.73 26.64
C ASN A 13 -6.76 -13.69 26.74
N LEU A 14 -5.75 -13.73 25.87
CA LEU A 14 -4.77 -12.66 25.76
C LEU A 14 -5.47 -11.43 25.20
N GLU A 15 -5.69 -10.42 26.05
CA GLU A 15 -6.11 -9.11 25.59
C GLU A 15 -5.19 -8.68 24.45
N PRO A 16 -5.75 -8.31 23.28
CA PRO A 16 -4.95 -8.03 22.12
C PRO A 16 -4.06 -6.82 22.39
N ASP A 17 -2.75 -7.01 22.20
CA ASP A 17 -1.76 -6.00 22.54
C ASP A 17 -2.02 -4.69 21.78
N PRO A 18 -2.27 -3.57 22.48
CA PRO A 18 -2.60 -2.30 21.85
C PRO A 18 -1.48 -1.80 20.92
N ALA A 19 -0.21 -2.11 21.23
CA ALA A 19 0.90 -1.71 20.37
C ALA A 19 0.86 -2.45 19.02
N LEU A 20 0.53 -3.74 19.06
CA LEU A 20 0.40 -4.57 17.88
C LEU A 20 -0.81 -4.16 17.02
N ILE A 21 -1.95 -3.83 17.65
CA ILE A 21 -3.12 -3.29 16.95
C ILE A 21 -2.76 -1.97 16.24
N ALA A 22 -2.07 -1.06 16.94
CA ALA A 22 -1.67 0.22 16.37
C ALA A 22 -0.75 0.03 15.15
N ALA A 23 0.23 -0.88 15.24
CA ALA A 23 1.13 -1.20 14.14
C ALA A 23 0.38 -1.80 12.93
N TRP A 24 -0.54 -2.74 13.17
CA TRP A 24 -1.35 -3.34 12.12
C TRP A 24 -2.29 -2.34 11.42
N ARG A 25 -2.96 -1.47 12.19
CA ARG A 25 -3.77 -0.38 11.63
C ARG A 25 -2.94 0.45 10.66
N ARG A 26 -1.75 0.84 11.11
CA ARG A 26 -0.87 1.68 10.29
C ARG A 26 -0.38 0.98 9.03
N LEU A 27 -0.05 -0.31 9.13
CA LEU A 27 0.30 -1.14 7.98
C LEU A 27 -0.85 -1.18 6.95
N ILE A 28 -2.09 -1.40 7.41
CA ILE A 28 -3.27 -1.47 6.53
C ILE A 28 -3.51 -0.14 5.83
N ASP A 29 -3.38 0.98 6.56
CA ASP A 29 -3.53 2.31 5.99
C ASP A 29 -2.50 2.56 4.88
N TYR A 30 -1.23 2.21 5.11
CA TYR A 30 -0.18 2.33 4.09
C TYR A 30 -0.40 1.41 2.89
N ASP A 31 -0.78 0.16 3.11
CA ASP A 31 -1.02 -0.80 2.03
C ASP A 31 -2.20 -0.38 1.13
N LYS A 32 -3.29 0.09 1.76
CA LYS A 32 -4.46 0.61 1.05
C LYS A 32 -4.12 1.87 0.26
N LYS A 33 -3.40 2.82 0.86
CA LYS A 33 -3.00 4.07 0.20
C LYS A 33 -2.08 3.79 -0.98
N SER A 34 -1.05 2.97 -0.80
CA SER A 34 -0.16 2.48 -1.86
C SER A 34 -0.94 1.87 -3.02
N THR A 35 -1.89 0.97 -2.73
CA THR A 35 -2.65 0.26 -3.77
C THR A 35 -3.55 1.22 -4.55
N ASN A 36 -4.21 2.15 -3.87
CA ASN A 36 -5.08 3.14 -4.51
C ASN A 36 -4.29 4.07 -5.43
N GLU A 37 -3.17 4.62 -4.95
CA GLU A 37 -2.32 5.50 -5.75
C GLU A 37 -1.70 4.78 -6.95
N LYS A 38 -1.23 3.53 -6.76
CA LYS A 38 -0.73 2.70 -7.85
C LYS A 38 -1.81 2.47 -8.92
N LYS A 39 -3.06 2.20 -8.53
CA LYS A 39 -4.17 2.00 -9.46
C LYS A 39 -4.49 3.28 -10.23
N SER A 40 -4.55 4.43 -9.56
CA SER A 40 -4.76 5.72 -10.21
C SER A 40 -3.65 6.02 -11.22
N TYR A 41 -2.38 5.83 -10.83
CA TYR A 41 -1.25 5.99 -11.73
C TYR A 41 -1.34 5.09 -12.97
N GLN A 42 -1.68 3.81 -12.78
CA GLN A 42 -1.86 2.86 -13.88
C GLN A 42 -3.01 3.29 -14.82
N GLN A 43 -4.10 3.82 -14.29
CA GLN A 43 -5.22 4.32 -15.09
C GLN A 43 -4.81 5.52 -15.96
N TYR A 44 -4.10 6.51 -15.41
CA TYR A 44 -3.63 7.65 -16.20
C TYR A 44 -2.67 7.22 -17.30
N ARG A 45 -1.74 6.30 -16.99
CA ARG A 45 -0.82 5.76 -18.00
C ARG A 45 -1.56 5.00 -19.11
N GLN A 46 -2.60 4.23 -18.77
CA GLN A 46 -3.44 3.57 -19.77
C GLN A 46 -4.14 4.58 -20.67
N TRP A 47 -4.69 5.66 -20.13
CA TRP A 47 -5.30 6.73 -20.92
C TRP A 47 -4.33 7.37 -21.90
N VAL A 48 -3.09 7.67 -21.48
CA VAL A 48 -2.06 8.23 -22.38
C VAL A 48 -1.72 7.27 -23.53
N ILE A 49 -1.61 5.96 -23.24
CA ILE A 49 -1.36 4.94 -24.26
C ILE A 49 -2.52 4.87 -25.26
N ILE A 50 -3.76 4.83 -24.75
CA ILE A 50 -4.97 4.79 -25.59
C ILE A 50 -5.07 6.04 -26.46
N LEU A 51 -4.86 7.23 -25.90
CA LEU A 51 -4.89 8.49 -26.66
C LEU A 51 -3.82 8.52 -27.74
N SER A 52 -2.60 8.05 -27.45
CA SER A 52 -1.51 7.97 -28.43
C SER A 52 -1.86 7.01 -29.57
N PHE A 53 -2.40 5.84 -29.25
CA PHE A 53 -2.85 4.87 -30.24
C PHE A 53 -3.99 5.44 -31.11
N MET A 54 -4.99 6.06 -30.49
CA MET A 54 -6.10 6.71 -31.19
C MET A 54 -5.63 7.83 -32.10
N THR A 55 -4.63 8.61 -31.68
CA THR A 55 -4.03 9.66 -32.51
C THR A 55 -3.45 9.08 -33.79
N THR A 56 -2.65 8.01 -33.68
CA THR A 56 -2.08 7.32 -34.84
C THR A 56 -3.16 6.71 -35.73
N ALA A 57 -4.19 6.10 -35.15
CA ALA A 57 -5.30 5.54 -35.93
C ALA A 57 -6.06 6.62 -36.70
N ILE A 58 -6.42 7.74 -36.06
CA ILE A 58 -7.11 8.86 -36.69
C ILE A 58 -6.26 9.49 -37.79
N ALA A 59 -4.94 9.61 -37.60
CA ALA A 59 -4.02 10.09 -38.62
C ALA A 59 -4.14 9.27 -39.90
N VAL A 60 -4.10 7.94 -39.78
CA VAL A 60 -4.25 7.02 -40.91
C VAL A 60 -5.65 7.10 -41.52
N PHE A 61 -6.71 7.09 -40.70
CA PHE A 61 -8.08 7.20 -41.22
C PHE A 61 -8.32 8.51 -41.97
N SER A 62 -7.71 9.61 -41.53
CA SER A 62 -7.88 10.92 -42.17
C SER A 62 -7.42 10.96 -43.63
N THR A 63 -6.54 10.05 -44.07
CA THR A 63 -6.07 10.00 -45.46
C THR A 63 -7.11 9.42 -46.42
N PHE A 64 -8.07 8.64 -45.91
CA PHE A 64 -9.11 8.01 -46.71
C PHE A 64 -10.43 8.81 -46.75
N ILE A 65 -10.52 9.92 -46.03
CA ILE A 65 -11.72 10.77 -45.99
C ILE A 65 -11.68 11.79 -47.13
N GLU A 66 -12.61 11.64 -48.07
CA GLU A 66 -12.78 12.57 -49.19
C GLU A 66 -13.62 13.80 -48.82
N VAL A 67 -14.43 13.70 -47.77
CA VAL A 67 -15.32 14.78 -47.30
C VAL A 67 -14.49 15.92 -46.68
N PRO A 68 -14.45 17.12 -47.30
CA PRO A 68 -13.49 18.16 -46.91
C PRO A 68 -13.62 18.64 -45.47
N TRP A 69 -14.86 18.93 -45.03
CA TRP A 69 -15.09 19.44 -43.67
C TRP A 69 -14.73 18.41 -42.58
N LEU A 70 -14.95 17.12 -42.84
CA LEU A 70 -14.64 16.05 -41.90
C LEU A 70 -13.13 15.82 -41.78
N ARG A 71 -12.41 15.92 -42.90
CA ARG A 71 -10.94 15.89 -42.92
C ARG A 71 -10.34 17.06 -42.14
N ASP A 72 -10.87 18.27 -42.30
CA ASP A 72 -10.38 19.44 -41.58
C ASP A 72 -10.66 19.34 -40.07
N LEU A 73 -11.84 18.80 -39.70
CA LEU A 73 -12.16 18.50 -38.31
C LEU A 73 -11.20 17.45 -37.70
N LEU A 74 -10.90 16.36 -38.43
CA LEU A 74 -9.96 15.34 -37.96
C LEU A 74 -8.54 15.91 -37.79
N ARG A 75 -8.09 16.77 -38.70
CA ARG A 75 -6.82 17.48 -38.58
C ARG A 75 -6.76 18.35 -37.33
N LEU A 76 -7.86 19.05 -37.01
CA LEU A 76 -7.95 19.82 -35.77
C LEU A 76 -7.83 18.91 -34.53
N ILE A 77 -8.56 17.79 -34.51
CA ILE A 77 -8.49 16.80 -33.41
C ILE A 77 -7.07 16.22 -33.26
N LEU A 78 -6.39 15.93 -34.38
CA LEU A 78 -5.01 15.43 -34.41
C LEU A 78 -4.01 16.39 -33.77
N VAL A 79 -4.24 17.70 -33.85
CA VAL A 79 -3.41 18.71 -33.16
C VAL A 79 -3.77 18.80 -31.69
N LEU A 80 -5.05 18.68 -31.33
CA LEU A 80 -5.52 18.78 -29.95
C LEU A 80 -5.17 17.57 -29.08
N LEU A 81 -5.20 16.36 -29.64
CA LEU A 81 -4.90 15.12 -28.92
C LEU A 81 -3.53 15.09 -28.22
N PRO A 82 -2.40 15.41 -28.87
CA PRO A 82 -1.11 15.43 -28.20
C PRO A 82 -1.02 16.53 -27.14
N ILE A 83 -1.68 17.68 -27.34
CA ILE A 83 -1.77 18.76 -26.33
C ILE A 83 -2.52 18.25 -25.09
N ALA A 84 -3.67 17.60 -25.28
CA ALA A 84 -4.42 16.98 -24.20
C ALA A 84 -3.61 15.87 -23.51
N GLY A 85 -2.85 15.07 -24.27
CA GLY A 85 -1.96 14.04 -23.74
C GLY A 85 -0.88 14.61 -22.82
N VAL A 86 -0.21 15.69 -23.23
CA VAL A 86 0.77 16.40 -22.40
C VAL A 86 0.10 17.01 -21.16
N ALA A 87 -1.08 17.62 -21.30
CA ALA A 87 -1.82 18.18 -20.17
C ALA A 87 -2.20 17.10 -19.14
N ILE A 88 -2.70 15.95 -19.58
CA ILE A 88 -3.00 14.80 -18.72
C ILE A 88 -1.73 14.28 -18.05
N MET A 89 -0.61 14.24 -18.78
CA MET A 89 0.66 13.77 -18.22
C MET A 89 1.22 14.75 -17.18
N ASN A 90 1.12 16.06 -17.41
CA ASN A 90 1.51 17.07 -16.44
C ASN A 90 0.60 17.03 -15.21
N TYR A 91 -0.71 16.94 -15.40
CA TYR A 91 -1.67 16.75 -14.31
C TYR A 91 -1.36 15.48 -13.52
N ALA A 92 -1.08 14.36 -14.20
CA ALA A 92 -0.67 13.13 -13.54
C ALA A 92 0.66 13.31 -12.80
N ALA A 93 1.63 14.06 -13.32
CA ALA A 93 2.89 14.30 -12.65
C ALA A 93 2.77 15.23 -11.42
N GLU A 94 1.87 16.21 -11.47
CA GLU A 94 1.63 17.18 -10.39
C GLU A 94 0.78 16.59 -9.26
N TYR A 95 -0.23 15.78 -9.58
CA TYR A 95 -1.17 15.22 -8.61
C TYR A 95 -0.94 13.74 -8.27
N ALA A 96 -0.24 12.98 -9.12
CA ALA A 96 0.37 11.73 -8.74
C ALA A 96 1.87 12.00 -8.59
N THR A 97 2.26 12.57 -7.45
CA THR A 97 3.64 12.59 -6.97
C THR A 97 4.22 11.19 -7.24
N ASN A 98 5.11 11.11 -8.24
CA ASN A 98 5.31 9.93 -9.10
C ASN A 98 5.88 8.67 -8.40
N VAL A 99 5.96 8.68 -7.08
CA VAL A 99 6.64 7.67 -6.26
C VAL A 99 6.04 7.52 -4.85
N ASP A 100 5.03 8.31 -4.46
CA ASP A 100 4.49 8.25 -3.09
C ASP A 100 3.93 6.85 -2.77
N TRP A 101 3.30 6.20 -3.75
CA TRP A 101 2.86 4.81 -3.63
C TRP A 101 4.01 3.84 -3.33
N ILE A 102 5.22 4.08 -3.85
CA ILE A 102 6.41 3.28 -3.54
C ILE A 102 6.81 3.50 -2.10
N GLU A 103 6.79 4.74 -1.63
CA GLU A 103 7.13 5.07 -0.24
C GLU A 103 6.15 4.45 0.75
N TYR A 104 4.86 4.50 0.48
CA TYR A 104 3.85 3.78 1.27
C TYR A 104 4.07 2.27 1.24
N ARG A 105 4.43 1.71 0.08
CA ARG A 105 4.73 0.28 -0.06
C ARG A 105 5.96 -0.15 0.72
N VAL A 106 7.03 0.65 0.69
CA VAL A 106 8.27 0.39 1.42
C VAL A 106 7.99 0.46 2.93
N ASN A 107 7.25 1.46 3.39
CA ASN A 107 6.88 1.56 4.81
C ASN A 107 5.94 0.45 5.25
N SER A 108 5.01 0.00 4.39
CA SER A 108 4.14 -1.14 4.73
C SER A 108 4.95 -2.45 4.90
N GLU A 109 5.97 -2.68 4.06
CA GLU A 109 6.87 -3.83 4.24
C GLU A 109 7.77 -3.70 5.46
N LYS A 110 8.30 -2.49 5.75
CA LYS A 110 9.06 -2.26 6.98
C LYS A 110 8.22 -2.56 8.21
N LEU A 111 6.99 -2.03 8.29
CA LEU A 111 6.08 -2.32 9.39
C LEU A 111 5.72 -3.79 9.48
N ARG A 112 5.50 -4.46 8.34
CA ARG A 112 5.22 -5.90 8.31
C ARG A 112 6.38 -6.68 8.94
N SER A 113 7.61 -6.36 8.55
CA SER A 113 8.81 -6.97 9.12
C SER A 113 8.91 -6.72 10.63
N GLN A 114 8.68 -5.49 11.11
CA GLN A 114 8.71 -5.17 12.54
C GLN A 114 7.63 -5.89 13.34
N ILE A 115 6.41 -5.99 12.81
CA ILE A 115 5.33 -6.80 13.40
C ILE A 115 5.76 -8.26 13.51
N THR A 116 6.36 -8.83 12.46
CA THR A 116 6.84 -10.21 12.49
C THR A 116 7.96 -10.41 13.52
N LEU A 117 8.96 -9.53 13.56
CA LEU A 117 10.06 -9.57 14.52
C LEU A 117 9.58 -9.42 15.96
N TYR A 118 8.63 -8.52 16.19
CA TYR A 118 7.97 -8.31 17.48
C TYR A 118 7.27 -9.59 17.96
N ARG A 119 6.45 -10.19 17.08
CA ARG A 119 5.69 -11.41 17.37
C ARG A 119 6.58 -12.62 17.62
N LEU A 120 7.73 -12.69 16.95
CA LEU A 120 8.74 -13.73 17.15
C LEU A 120 9.67 -13.45 18.34
N GLY A 121 9.68 -12.23 18.89
CA GLY A 121 10.62 -11.82 19.94
C GLY A 121 12.08 -11.84 19.46
N MET A 122 12.33 -11.56 18.19
CA MET A 122 13.65 -11.64 17.56
C MET A 122 14.20 -10.27 17.13
N GLY A 123 15.47 -10.22 16.71
CA GLY A 123 16.12 -8.99 16.27
C GLY A 123 16.30 -7.99 17.42
N GLU A 124 15.91 -6.73 17.20
CA GLU A 124 15.96 -5.68 18.23
C GLU A 124 15.03 -5.95 19.43
N TYR A 125 14.08 -6.88 19.30
CA TYR A 125 13.16 -7.26 20.38
C TYR A 125 13.71 -8.35 21.31
N LEU A 126 14.85 -8.98 20.96
CA LEU A 126 15.43 -10.07 21.73
C LEU A 126 15.95 -9.58 23.09
N GLY A 127 15.64 -10.31 24.15
CA GLY A 127 16.10 -9.99 25.51
C GLY A 127 15.42 -8.79 26.17
N LYS A 128 14.49 -8.12 25.48
CA LYS A 128 13.70 -6.99 26.00
C LYS A 128 12.49 -7.47 26.80
N THR A 129 12.15 -6.72 27.83
CA THR A 129 10.93 -6.94 28.61
C THR A 129 9.68 -6.73 27.73
N PRO A 130 8.51 -7.31 28.10
CA PRO A 130 7.26 -7.08 27.36
C PRO A 130 6.86 -5.59 27.24
N TYR A 131 7.28 -4.75 28.18
CA TYR A 131 7.04 -3.31 28.11
C TYR A 131 7.94 -2.65 27.07
N GLU A 132 9.26 -2.88 27.13
CA GLU A 132 10.22 -2.33 26.19
C GLU A 132 9.96 -2.79 24.75
N ARG A 133 9.51 -4.03 24.55
CA ARG A 133 9.15 -4.52 23.21
C ARG A 133 7.98 -3.72 22.62
N ARG A 134 6.95 -3.44 23.44
CA ARG A 134 5.77 -2.65 23.01
C ARG A 134 6.16 -1.22 22.68
N GLU A 135 6.98 -0.60 23.53
CA GLU A 135 7.48 0.75 23.31
C GLU A 135 8.31 0.85 22.03
N LEU A 136 9.22 -0.11 21.81
CA LEU A 136 10.03 -0.17 20.59
C LEU A 136 9.15 -0.36 19.33
N LEU A 137 8.11 -1.20 19.38
CA LEU A 137 7.19 -1.33 18.24
C LEU A 137 6.48 0.00 17.93
N LEU A 138 6.00 0.70 18.96
CA LEU A 138 5.37 2.01 18.78
C LEU A 138 6.36 3.09 18.30
N GLU A 139 7.63 2.99 18.70
CA GLU A 139 8.71 3.81 18.16
C GLU A 139 8.91 3.55 16.65
N LYS A 140 9.03 2.29 16.22
CA LYS A 140 9.14 1.95 14.78
C LYS A 140 7.95 2.42 13.96
N VAL A 141 6.74 2.40 14.53
CA VAL A 141 5.54 2.98 13.90
C VAL A 141 5.69 4.49 13.74
N ARG A 142 6.15 5.20 14.77
CA ARG A 142 6.41 6.64 14.71
C ARG A 142 7.53 7.00 13.74
N GLU A 143 8.60 6.21 13.67
CA GLU A 143 9.67 6.38 12.68
C GLU A 143 9.14 6.26 11.24
N ALA A 144 8.27 5.28 10.97
CA ALA A 144 7.64 5.12 9.66
C ALA A 144 6.79 6.34 9.29
N ASP A 145 6.09 6.93 10.27
CA ASP A 145 5.28 8.13 10.09
C ASP A 145 6.15 9.38 9.85
N ALA A 146 7.21 9.55 10.63
CA ALA A 146 8.16 10.65 10.48
C ALA A 146 8.83 10.61 9.10
N TYR A 147 9.22 9.41 8.63
CA TYR A 147 9.84 9.23 7.33
C TYR A 147 8.96 9.70 6.16
N ILE A 148 7.64 9.49 6.25
CA ILE A 148 6.70 9.96 5.23
C ILE A 148 6.51 11.49 5.33
N ALA A 149 6.39 12.01 6.55
CA ALA A 149 6.25 13.45 6.78
C ALA A 149 7.47 14.24 6.29
N GLU A 150 8.69 13.74 6.52
CA GLU A 150 9.95 14.36 6.07
C GLU A 150 10.03 14.48 4.55
N ARG A 151 9.39 13.57 3.81
CA ARG A 151 9.35 13.61 2.33
C ARG A 151 8.26 14.50 1.77
N GLY A 152 7.54 15.23 2.62
CA GLY A 152 6.42 16.09 2.21
C GLY A 152 5.20 15.29 1.72
N ILE A 153 5.17 13.99 1.99
CA ILE A 153 4.09 13.10 1.58
C ILE A 153 2.96 13.24 2.61
N SER A 154 1.73 13.44 2.13
CA SER A 154 0.56 13.59 3.00
C SER A 154 0.29 12.30 3.76
N SER A 155 0.40 12.32 5.10
CA SER A 155 0.09 11.14 5.90
C SER A 155 -1.31 10.60 5.57
N PRO A 156 -1.49 9.28 5.35
CA PRO A 156 -2.81 8.71 5.12
C PRO A 156 -3.69 9.07 6.31
N TYR A 157 -4.86 9.64 6.04
CA TYR A 157 -5.86 9.90 7.06
C TYR A 157 -6.15 8.60 7.81
N LEU A 158 -5.82 8.61 9.10
CA LEU A 158 -6.15 7.52 10.02
C LEU A 158 -7.67 7.32 9.94
N GLN A 159 -8.12 6.15 9.50
CA GLN A 159 -9.52 5.77 9.67
C GLN A 159 -9.69 5.50 11.17
N THR A 160 -10.07 6.54 11.92
CA THR A 160 -10.01 6.60 13.39
C THR A 160 -10.93 5.59 14.08
N THR A 161 -11.88 5.00 13.36
CA THR A 161 -12.87 4.08 13.95
C THR A 161 -13.22 3.02 12.92
N ASP A 162 -12.49 1.93 12.96
CA ASP A 162 -12.72 0.78 12.11
C ASP A 162 -13.07 -0.40 13.01
N ASP A 163 -14.37 -0.57 13.25
CA ASP A 163 -14.92 -1.57 14.17
C ASP A 163 -14.54 -3.01 13.75
N ASN A 164 -14.16 -3.19 12.48
CA ASN A 164 -13.73 -4.48 11.90
C ASN A 164 -12.20 -4.62 11.76
N ILE A 165 -11.40 -3.90 12.55
CA ILE A 165 -9.93 -3.99 12.42
C ILE A 165 -9.40 -5.43 12.53
N LEU A 166 -10.00 -6.25 13.39
CA LEU A 166 -9.60 -7.66 13.57
C LEU A 166 -9.84 -8.48 12.30
N GLU A 167 -10.97 -8.27 11.61
CA GLU A 167 -11.28 -8.92 10.34
C GLU A 167 -10.29 -8.51 9.25
N LYS A 168 -9.91 -7.22 9.21
CA LYS A 168 -8.93 -6.71 8.25
C LYS A 168 -7.53 -7.24 8.53
N ILE A 169 -7.14 -7.37 9.79
CA ILE A 169 -5.87 -8.01 10.16
C ILE A 169 -5.87 -9.46 9.66
N ASN A 170 -6.93 -10.22 9.91
CA ASN A 170 -7.05 -11.60 9.42
C ASN A 170 -6.93 -11.69 7.90
N ALA A 171 -7.58 -10.77 7.16
CA ALA A 171 -7.51 -10.73 5.70
C ALA A 171 -6.09 -10.44 5.17
N VAL A 172 -5.33 -9.59 5.87
CA VAL A 172 -3.95 -9.23 5.47
C VAL A 172 -2.92 -10.26 5.94
N SER A 173 -3.19 -10.98 7.03
CA SER A 173 -2.31 -11.99 7.63
C SER A 173 -2.10 -13.23 6.74
N ARG A 174 -2.86 -13.37 5.64
CA ARG A 174 -2.74 -14.39 4.57
C ARG A 174 -2.84 -15.87 4.99
N THR A 175 -2.81 -16.24 6.28
CA THR A 175 -2.64 -17.65 6.67
C THR A 175 -3.44 -18.10 7.89
N GLY A 176 -4.73 -17.76 8.01
CA GLY A 176 -5.59 -18.26 9.10
C GLY A 176 -5.13 -17.88 10.53
N ASP A 177 -4.01 -17.17 10.63
CA ASP A 177 -3.45 -16.52 11.79
C ASP A 177 -4.15 -15.19 11.99
N ASN A 178 -4.51 -14.91 13.25
CA ASN A 178 -5.21 -13.68 13.60
C ASN A 178 -4.30 -12.44 13.64
N GLY A 179 -3.00 -12.61 13.35
CA GLY A 179 -2.02 -11.53 13.28
C GLY A 179 -1.62 -10.95 14.64
N LEU A 180 -2.31 -11.34 15.71
CA LEU A 180 -2.23 -10.72 17.04
C LEU A 180 -1.57 -11.63 18.09
N ARG A 181 -1.42 -12.91 17.78
CA ARG A 181 -0.74 -13.87 18.66
C ARG A 181 0.78 -13.85 18.46
N PRO A 182 1.57 -14.21 19.50
CA PRO A 182 2.97 -14.54 19.30
C PRO A 182 3.13 -15.56 18.18
N LEU A 183 4.14 -15.36 17.33
CA LEU A 183 4.43 -16.30 16.24
C LEU A 183 5.45 -17.32 16.76
N THR A 184 5.21 -18.61 16.55
CA THR A 184 6.26 -19.61 16.79
C THR A 184 7.11 -19.80 15.54
N LEU A 185 8.35 -20.29 15.70
CA LEU A 185 9.23 -20.55 14.56
C LEU A 185 8.62 -21.60 13.61
N ASP A 186 7.94 -22.60 14.16
CA ASP A 186 7.25 -23.64 13.38
C ASP A 186 6.07 -23.08 12.57
N ASP A 187 5.41 -22.03 13.05
CA ASP A 187 4.35 -21.35 12.31
C ASP A 187 4.94 -20.46 11.20
N TYR A 188 6.10 -19.83 11.44
CA TYR A 188 6.80 -19.05 10.42
C TYR A 188 7.31 -19.92 9.26
N LEU A 189 7.89 -21.09 9.54
CA LEU A 189 8.49 -21.97 8.53
C LEU A 189 7.46 -22.68 7.63
N LYS A 190 6.17 -22.68 8.00
CA LYS A 190 5.08 -23.20 7.18
C LYS A 190 4.59 -22.19 6.13
N HIS A 191 5.20 -21.01 6.05
CA HIS A 191 4.84 -19.91 5.17
C HIS A 191 6.02 -19.53 4.28
#